data_AF-A0A7S4HXC8-F1
#
_entry.id   AF-A0A7S4HXC8-F1
#
_cell.length_a   1.000
_cell.length_b   1.000
_cell.length_c   1.000
_cell.angle_alpha   90.00
_cell.angle_beta   90.00
_cell.angle_gamma   90.00
#
_symmetry.space_group_name_H-M   'P 1'
#
loop_
_entity.id
_entity.type
_entity.pdbx_description
1 polymer ?
#
loop_
_entity_poly.entity_id
_entity_poly.type
_entity_poly.pdbx_seq_one_letter_code
_entity_poly.pdbx_strand_id
1 'polypeptide(L)'
;TVSITELPRGKLWLWNQSRARSEVSNADHSIHILFHKLNTRKSRTARQANQSPPQYKLWVFHLELQENVMKYLPLRAYSLIWCERGIEGDHPPEQEEPASNDSVDDLDVEDFEFLSPFVSNSLAEQLGWQKPKK
;
A
#
# COMPACT_ATOMS: atom_id res chain seq x y z
N THR A 1 -1.59 -12.89 -10.87
CA THR A 1 -1.14 -12.83 -9.46
C THR A 1 0.33 -12.55 -9.45
N VAL A 2 0.80 -11.59 -8.66
CA VAL A 2 2.24 -11.29 -8.57
C VAL A 2 2.97 -12.48 -7.96
N SER A 3 3.89 -13.09 -8.69
CA SER A 3 4.76 -14.13 -8.15
C SER A 3 5.91 -13.52 -7.36
N ILE A 4 6.28 -14.14 -6.23
CA ILE A 4 7.46 -13.73 -5.45
C ILE A 4 8.76 -13.74 -6.28
N THR A 5 8.81 -14.57 -7.35
CA THR A 5 9.95 -14.66 -8.26
C THR A 5 10.05 -13.48 -9.22
N GLU A 6 8.96 -12.76 -9.44
CA GLU A 6 8.88 -11.58 -10.30
C GLU A 6 9.22 -10.29 -9.53
N LEU A 7 9.19 -10.34 -8.19
CA LEU A 7 9.54 -9.21 -7.37
C LEU A 7 11.05 -8.89 -7.46
N PRO A 8 11.43 -7.60 -7.49
CA PRO A 8 12.83 -7.20 -7.47
C PRO A 8 13.57 -7.79 -6.28
N ARG A 9 14.80 -8.25 -6.50
CA ARG A 9 15.66 -8.84 -5.47
C ARG A 9 17.11 -8.40 -5.65
N GLY A 10 17.84 -8.29 -4.55
CA GLY A 10 19.27 -7.98 -4.58
C GLY A 10 20.15 -9.22 -4.72
N LYS A 11 21.44 -9.02 -5.01
CA LYS A 11 22.45 -10.10 -4.99
C LYS A 11 22.61 -10.75 -3.60
N LEU A 12 22.34 -9.95 -2.57
CA LEU A 12 22.63 -10.27 -1.17
C LEU A 12 21.39 -10.69 -0.37
N TRP A 13 20.21 -10.56 -0.96
CA TRP A 13 18.98 -10.83 -0.24
C TRP A 13 17.90 -11.37 -1.16
N LEU A 14 16.93 -12.05 -0.56
CA LEU A 14 15.78 -12.64 -1.25
C LEU A 14 14.52 -12.37 -0.45
N TRP A 15 13.37 -12.34 -1.12
CA TRP A 15 12.08 -12.32 -0.45
C TRP A 15 11.80 -13.66 0.20
N ASN A 16 11.29 -13.60 1.42
CA ASN A 16 10.86 -14.75 2.18
C ASN A 16 9.46 -14.47 2.73
N GLN A 17 8.50 -15.29 2.31
CA GLN A 17 7.14 -15.22 2.83
C GLN A 17 7.12 -15.63 4.31
N SER A 18 6.46 -14.82 5.14
CA SER A 18 6.17 -15.17 6.53
C SER A 18 5.21 -16.34 6.58
N ARG A 19 5.21 -17.12 7.67
CA ARG A 19 4.28 -18.25 7.81
C ARG A 19 2.81 -17.83 7.88
N ALA A 20 2.53 -16.57 8.19
CA ALA A 20 1.18 -16.04 8.26
C ALA A 20 0.64 -15.71 6.86
N ARG A 21 -0.38 -16.46 6.45
CA ARG A 21 -1.30 -16.14 5.36
C ARG A 21 -2.65 -15.84 6.01
N SER A 22 -3.25 -14.72 5.65
CA SER A 22 -4.54 -14.30 6.18
C SER A 22 -5.52 -14.16 5.03
N GLU A 23 -6.78 -14.45 5.32
CA GLU A 23 -7.86 -14.41 4.34
C GLU A 23 -9.04 -13.70 4.97
N VAL A 24 -9.67 -12.81 4.22
CA VAL A 24 -10.85 -12.04 4.63
C VAL A 24 -11.79 -11.94 3.45
N SER A 25 -13.08 -12.12 3.70
CA SER A 25 -14.13 -11.82 2.74
C SER A 25 -15.05 -10.74 3.27
N ASN A 26 -15.70 -10.00 2.37
CA ASN A 26 -16.84 -9.17 2.74
C ASN A 26 -18.08 -10.03 3.04
N ALA A 27 -19.13 -9.40 3.58
CA ALA A 27 -20.32 -10.08 4.11
C ALA A 27 -21.09 -10.91 3.07
N ASP A 28 -21.08 -10.49 1.81
CA ASP A 28 -21.72 -11.19 0.69
C ASP A 28 -20.76 -12.10 -0.10
N HIS A 29 -19.51 -12.24 0.37
CA HIS A 29 -18.43 -12.99 -0.27
C HIS A 29 -18.13 -12.58 -1.72
N SER A 30 -18.55 -11.39 -2.13
CA SER A 30 -18.30 -10.89 -3.48
C SER A 30 -16.85 -10.44 -3.70
N ILE A 31 -16.12 -10.21 -2.61
CA ILE A 31 -14.70 -9.90 -2.58
C ILE A 31 -14.03 -10.85 -1.59
N HIS A 32 -13.06 -11.63 -2.07
CA HIS A 32 -12.16 -12.41 -1.23
C HIS A 32 -10.76 -11.82 -1.32
N ILE A 33 -10.15 -11.57 -0.16
CA ILE A 33 -8.83 -10.97 -0.03
C ILE A 33 -7.93 -11.95 0.67
N LEU A 34 -6.85 -12.30 0.00
CA LEU A 34 -5.81 -13.16 0.51
C LEU A 34 -4.51 -12.38 0.61
N PHE A 35 -3.93 -12.30 1.79
CA PHE A 35 -2.74 -11.49 1.98
C PHE A 35 -1.70 -12.17 2.85
N HIS A 36 -0.45 -11.83 2.57
CA HIS A 36 0.69 -12.36 3.29
C HIS A 36 1.83 -11.34 3.30
N LYS A 37 2.66 -11.45 4.33
CA LYS A 37 3.83 -10.59 4.51
C LYS A 37 5.06 -11.23 3.88
N LEU A 38 5.84 -10.44 3.15
CA LEU A 38 7.17 -10.75 2.69
C LEU A 38 8.20 -9.97 3.49
N ASN A 39 9.24 -10.65 3.95
CA ASN A 39 10.40 -10.04 4.58
C ASN A 39 11.64 -10.40 3.79
N THR A 40 12.66 -9.58 3.87
CA THR A 40 13.97 -9.89 3.30
C THR A 40 14.69 -10.96 4.12
N ARG A 41 15.49 -11.78 3.45
CA ARG A 41 16.34 -12.79 4.07
C ARG A 41 17.72 -12.79 3.41
N LYS A 42 18.76 -13.08 4.19
CA LYS A 42 20.13 -13.26 3.68
C LYS A 42 20.18 -14.34 2.59
N SER A 43 20.71 -13.99 1.42
CA SER A 43 21.09 -14.97 0.40
C SER A 43 22.30 -15.78 0.86
N ARG A 44 22.63 -16.88 0.14
CA ARG A 44 23.84 -17.66 0.42
C ARG A 44 25.10 -16.81 0.29
N THR A 45 25.17 -15.98 -0.75
CA THR A 45 26.29 -15.05 -1.01
C THR A 45 26.45 -14.05 0.13
N ALA A 46 25.37 -13.48 0.65
CA ALA A 46 25.45 -12.55 1.78
C ALA A 46 25.91 -13.19 3.08
N ARG A 47 25.58 -14.48 3.31
CA ARG A 47 26.11 -15.21 4.47
C ARG A 47 27.63 -15.36 4.39
N GLN A 48 28.15 -15.66 3.20
CA GLN A 48 29.60 -15.76 2.97
C GLN A 48 30.31 -14.41 3.14
N ALA A 49 29.69 -13.33 2.67
CA ALA A 49 30.22 -11.97 2.80
C ALA A 49 29.98 -11.32 4.18
N ASN A 50 29.32 -12.01 5.11
CA ASN A 50 28.85 -11.47 6.39
C ASN A 50 28.07 -10.14 6.28
N GLN A 51 27.31 -9.96 5.21
CA GLN A 51 26.51 -8.75 4.98
C GLN A 51 25.08 -8.94 5.50
N SER A 52 24.51 -7.86 6.04
CA SER A 52 23.11 -7.82 6.48
C SER A 52 22.19 -7.52 5.30
N PRO A 53 21.02 -8.16 5.21
CA PRO A 53 20.05 -7.80 4.18
C PRO A 53 19.41 -6.45 4.56
N PRO A 54 18.85 -5.70 3.59
CA PRO A 54 17.98 -4.57 3.90
C PRO A 54 16.80 -5.05 4.74
N GLN A 55 16.16 -4.19 5.52
CA GLN A 55 15.06 -4.59 6.41
C GLN A 55 13.67 -4.39 5.78
N TYR A 56 13.53 -4.61 4.48
CA TYR A 56 12.26 -4.38 3.78
C TYR A 56 11.15 -5.31 4.24
N LYS A 57 9.93 -4.76 4.24
CA LYS A 57 8.70 -5.48 4.56
C LYS A 57 7.62 -5.08 3.56
N LEU A 58 7.08 -6.07 2.85
CA LEU A 58 5.97 -5.89 1.92
C LEU A 58 4.77 -6.70 2.38
N TRP A 59 3.59 -6.18 2.12
CA TRP A 59 2.34 -6.91 2.16
C TRP A 59 1.85 -7.12 0.73
N VAL A 60 1.60 -8.37 0.38
CA VAL A 60 1.01 -8.72 -0.92
C VAL A 60 -0.43 -9.10 -0.67
N PHE A 61 -1.34 -8.40 -1.34
CA PHE A 61 -2.78 -8.65 -1.31
C PHE A 61 -3.20 -9.21 -2.66
N HIS A 62 -3.93 -10.31 -2.63
CA HIS A 62 -4.58 -10.90 -3.78
C HIS A 62 -6.08 -10.76 -3.59
N LEU A 63 -6.72 -10.04 -4.50
CA LEU A 63 -8.16 -9.83 -4.48
C LEU A 63 -8.76 -10.71 -5.55
N GLU A 64 -9.73 -11.51 -5.18
CA GLU A 64 -10.55 -12.33 -6.06
C GLU A 64 -11.98 -11.77 -6.02
N LEU A 65 -12.51 -11.42 -7.19
CA LEU A 65 -13.81 -10.78 -7.33
C LEU A 65 -14.82 -11.76 -7.94
N GLN A 66 -16.01 -11.80 -7.37
CA GLN A 66 -17.14 -12.54 -7.93
C GLN A 66 -17.73 -11.83 -9.16
N GLU A 67 -18.41 -12.60 -10.01
CA GLU A 67 -18.93 -12.14 -11.30
C GLU A 67 -19.92 -10.97 -11.18
N ASN A 68 -20.67 -10.89 -10.08
CA ASN A 68 -21.61 -9.80 -9.81
C ASN A 68 -20.92 -8.43 -9.57
N VAL A 69 -19.63 -8.42 -9.23
CA VAL A 69 -18.81 -7.20 -9.03
C VAL A 69 -18.04 -6.82 -10.29
N MET A 70 -17.80 -7.78 -11.18
CA MET A 70 -17.08 -7.60 -12.45
C MET A 70 -17.71 -6.58 -13.40
N LYS A 71 -19.00 -6.22 -13.24
CA LYS A 71 -19.61 -5.13 -14.00
C LYS A 71 -18.93 -3.77 -13.80
N TYR A 72 -18.20 -3.60 -12.69
CA TYR A 72 -17.51 -2.36 -12.35
C TYR A 72 -15.99 -2.44 -12.55
N LEU A 73 -15.43 -3.64 -12.72
CA LEU A 73 -13.99 -3.87 -12.74
C LEU A 73 -13.61 -4.85 -13.86
N PRO A 74 -12.60 -4.53 -14.70
CA PRO A 74 -12.30 -5.32 -15.89
C PRO A 74 -11.67 -6.69 -15.61
N LEU A 75 -11.16 -6.95 -14.41
CA LEU A 75 -10.38 -8.16 -14.10
C LEU A 75 -10.98 -8.95 -12.94
N ARG A 76 -10.96 -10.29 -13.05
CA ARG A 76 -11.43 -11.22 -12.00
C ARG A 76 -10.56 -11.22 -10.77
N ALA A 77 -9.31 -10.80 -10.90
CA ALA A 77 -8.39 -10.75 -9.79
C ALA A 77 -7.39 -9.62 -9.92
N TYR A 78 -7.01 -9.07 -8.76
CA TYR A 78 -6.01 -8.03 -8.63
C TYR A 78 -4.89 -8.48 -7.69
N SER A 79 -3.72 -7.89 -7.85
CA SER A 79 -2.63 -8.01 -6.90
C SER A 79 -2.18 -6.61 -6.51
N LEU A 80 -2.21 -6.31 -5.22
CA LEU A 80 -1.74 -5.06 -4.66
C LEU A 80 -0.54 -5.35 -3.77
N ILE A 81 0.38 -4.40 -3.74
CA ILE A 81 1.57 -4.46 -2.89
C ILE A 81 1.59 -3.19 -2.06
N TRP A 82 1.70 -3.34 -0.75
CA TRP A 82 1.93 -2.23 0.17
C TRP A 82 3.31 -2.39 0.81
N CYS A 83 4.09 -1.32 0.83
CA CYS A 83 5.40 -1.28 1.44
C CYS A 83 5.28 -0.79 2.89
N GLU A 84 5.42 -1.69 3.87
CA GLU A 84 5.44 -1.33 5.30
C GLU A 84 6.77 -0.70 5.70
N ARG A 85 7.88 -1.19 5.13
CA ARG A 85 9.22 -0.69 5.41
C ARG A 85 10.08 -0.70 4.16
N GLY A 86 10.52 0.49 3.75
CA GLY A 86 11.40 0.73 2.60
C GLY A 86 12.87 0.84 3.00
N ILE A 87 13.64 1.61 2.21
CA ILE A 87 15.05 1.90 2.47
C ILE A 87 15.14 2.84 3.68
N GLU A 88 15.88 2.42 4.69
CA GLU A 88 16.28 3.31 5.78
C GLU A 88 17.57 4.00 5.37
N GLY A 89 17.54 5.32 5.21
CA GLY A 89 18.71 6.13 4.86
C GLY A 89 18.66 6.80 3.49
N ASP A 90 17.70 6.45 2.62
CA ASP A 90 17.23 7.35 1.56
C ASP A 90 16.01 8.10 2.13
N HIS A 91 16.27 9.10 2.98
CA HIS A 91 15.49 10.31 2.74
C HIS A 91 15.73 10.62 1.25
N PRO A 92 14.71 10.93 0.42
CA PRO A 92 15.01 11.66 -0.82
C PRO A 92 16.03 12.72 -0.42
N PRO A 93 17.18 12.84 -1.12
CA PRO A 93 18.28 13.74 -0.70
C PRO A 93 17.57 14.97 -0.23
N GLU A 94 17.68 15.27 1.08
CA GLU A 94 16.91 16.32 1.75
C GLU A 94 16.82 17.40 0.70
N GLN A 95 15.63 17.53 0.06
CA GLN A 95 15.49 18.63 -0.86
C GLN A 95 15.88 19.76 0.05
N GLU A 96 16.89 20.54 -0.34
CA GLU A 96 17.18 21.77 0.36
C GLU A 96 15.85 22.53 0.28
N GLU A 97 14.97 22.26 1.23
CA GLU A 97 13.78 23.00 1.58
C GLU A 97 14.35 24.39 1.65
N PRO A 98 14.01 25.28 0.71
CA PRO A 98 14.79 26.45 0.40
C PRO A 98 14.70 27.44 1.55
N ALA A 99 15.36 27.17 2.69
CA ALA A 99 15.25 27.85 3.97
C ALA A 99 13.94 28.63 4.11
N SER A 100 12.80 28.01 3.81
CA SER A 100 11.54 28.68 3.97
C SER A 100 11.14 28.44 5.41
N ASN A 101 11.05 29.53 6.14
CA ASN A 101 10.35 29.67 7.39
C ASN A 101 8.83 29.38 7.22
N ASP A 102 8.44 28.51 6.29
CA ASP A 102 7.05 28.17 6.06
C ASP A 102 6.64 27.21 7.16
N SER A 103 5.86 27.76 8.08
CA SER A 103 4.95 27.06 8.97
C SER A 103 4.45 25.79 8.30
N VAL A 104 4.40 24.69 9.06
CA VAL A 104 3.52 23.56 8.74
C VAL A 104 2.17 24.18 8.40
N ASP A 105 1.83 24.28 7.11
CA ASP A 105 0.54 24.79 6.68
C ASP A 105 -0.49 23.86 7.33
N ASP A 106 -1.30 24.45 8.22
CA ASP A 106 -2.45 23.76 8.79
C ASP A 106 -3.29 23.28 7.60
N LEU A 107 -3.30 21.97 7.39
CA LEU A 107 -4.16 21.36 6.37
C LEU A 107 -5.60 21.59 6.80
N ASP A 108 -6.32 22.34 5.99
CA ASP A 108 -7.73 22.62 6.23
C ASP A 108 -8.58 21.43 5.76
N VAL A 109 -9.74 21.24 6.38
CA VAL A 109 -10.66 20.14 6.04
C VAL A 109 -11.12 20.25 4.57
N GLU A 110 -11.16 21.47 4.05
CA GLU A 110 -11.53 21.83 2.69
C GLU A 110 -10.56 21.27 1.64
N ASP A 111 -9.28 21.09 1.96
CA ASP A 111 -8.28 20.52 1.03
C ASP A 111 -8.61 19.07 0.64
N PHE A 112 -9.44 18.41 1.46
CA PHE A 112 -9.90 17.05 1.26
C PHE A 112 -11.28 16.96 0.58
N GLU A 113 -11.87 18.08 0.11
CA GLU A 113 -13.19 18.11 -0.57
C GLU A 113 -13.25 17.17 -1.79
N PHE A 114 -12.11 16.88 -2.43
CA PHE A 114 -12.03 15.94 -3.56
C PHE A 114 -12.46 14.50 -3.18
N LEU A 115 -12.46 14.16 -1.89
CA LEU A 115 -12.93 12.87 -1.38
C LEU A 115 -14.45 12.80 -1.24
N SER A 116 -15.16 13.92 -1.40
CA SER A 116 -16.62 14.00 -1.27
C SER A 116 -17.41 12.96 -2.08
N PRO A 117 -17.02 12.56 -3.32
CA PRO A 117 -17.77 11.55 -4.08
C PRO A 117 -17.64 10.13 -3.51
N PHE A 118 -16.69 9.90 -2.60
CA PHE A 118 -16.36 8.59 -2.04
C PHE A 118 -16.86 8.40 -0.59
N VAL A 119 -17.42 9.45 0.01
CA VAL A 119 -18.03 9.41 1.34
C VAL A 119 -19.54 9.56 1.25
N SER A 120 -20.27 9.17 2.31
CA SER A 120 -21.72 9.38 2.35
C SER A 120 -22.06 10.88 2.36
N ASN A 121 -23.18 11.28 1.74
CA ASN A 121 -23.63 12.68 1.70
C ASN A 121 -23.71 13.29 3.12
N SER A 122 -24.24 12.55 4.09
CA SER A 122 -24.32 13.00 5.48
C SER A 122 -22.96 13.35 6.09
N LEU A 123 -21.91 12.58 5.78
CA LEU A 123 -20.55 12.86 6.22
C LEU A 123 -19.93 14.03 5.45
N ALA A 124 -20.15 14.12 4.14
CA ALA A 124 -19.68 15.23 3.33
C ALA A 124 -20.29 16.57 3.79
N GLU A 125 -21.57 16.58 4.19
CA GLU A 125 -22.23 17.74 4.80
C GLU A 125 -21.61 18.12 6.14
N GLN A 126 -21.33 17.15 7.02
CA GLN A 126 -20.67 17.39 8.31
C GLN A 126 -19.26 17.99 8.15
N LEU A 127 -18.55 17.61 7.09
CA LEU A 127 -17.21 18.11 6.76
C LEU A 127 -17.24 19.42 5.95
N GLY A 128 -18.41 19.97 5.64
CA GLY A 128 -18.51 21.23 4.88
C GLY A 128 -18.22 21.10 3.38
N TRP A 129 -18.10 19.88 2.85
CA TRP A 129 -17.78 19.62 1.45
C TRP A 129 -18.97 19.73 0.48
N GLN A 130 -20.17 19.98 0.99
CA GLN A 130 -21.36 20.20 0.15
C GLN A 130 -21.86 21.64 0.29
N LYS A 131 -21.77 22.39 -0.82
CA LYS A 131 -22.34 23.74 -0.90
C LYS A 131 -23.85 23.64 -1.15
N PRO A 132 -24.69 24.42 -0.44
CA PRO A 132 -26.13 24.44 -0.69
C PRO A 132 -26.38 24.86 -2.14
N LYS A 133 -27.17 24.07 -2.87
CA LYS A 133 -27.64 24.46 -4.21
C LYS A 133 -28.55 25.70 -4.05
N LYS A 134 -28.14 26.81 -4.67
CA LYS A 134 -28.99 28.00 -4.83
C LYS A 134 -30.14 27.72 -5.78
#